data_AF-A0A318YUP3-F1
#
_entry.id   AF-A0A318YUP3-F1
#
_cell.length_a   1.000
_cell.length_b   1.000
_cell.length_c   1.000
_cell.angle_alpha   90.00
_cell.angle_beta   90.00
_cell.angle_gamma   90.00
#
_symmetry.space_group_name_H-M   'P 1'
#
loop_
_entity.id
_entity.type
_entity.pdbx_description
1 polymer ?
#
loop_
_entity_poly.entity_id
_entity_poly.type
_entity_poly.pdbx_seq_one_letter_code
_entity_poly.pdbx_strand_id
1 'polypeptide(L)'
;MCKTDTALSTLCGTWNLDSEEEIQIIFYENGTGEIILRHIFNAWIAAETEWKSLGPEPLDQISVSESDTTSQTEAQVLAHFDLEITLTKRAITTRGPTDGYILNEENLIDTAFLPKRYSVRLEKGSFKTAFERTAGPVRPWRQSYAYQLVFDKSPYPPLNEWKDPEEAPEPPFLPFEGWKEFCSRALPKDEQA
;
A
#
# COMPACT_ATOMS: atom_id res chain seq x y z
N MET A 1 30.44 -3.53 -3.80
CA MET A 1 29.82 -2.23 -3.50
C MET A 1 28.45 -2.54 -2.91
N CYS A 2 28.23 -2.28 -1.62
CA CYS A 2 26.88 -2.39 -1.05
C CYS A 2 26.02 -1.31 -1.71
N LYS A 3 24.89 -1.70 -2.32
CA LYS A 3 23.87 -0.73 -2.70
C LYS A 3 23.41 -0.06 -1.40
N THR A 4 23.55 1.26 -1.30
CA THR A 4 22.86 2.02 -0.25
C THR A 4 21.39 2.04 -0.66
N ASP A 5 20.53 1.40 0.13
CA ASP A 5 19.10 1.51 -0.10
C ASP A 5 18.65 2.94 0.24
N THR A 6 17.81 3.47 -0.63
CA THR A 6 17.23 4.81 -0.51
C THR A 6 15.76 4.66 -0.13
N ALA A 7 15.14 5.74 0.36
CA ALA A 7 13.69 5.74 0.59
C ALA A 7 12.94 5.43 -0.72
N LEU A 8 13.42 5.93 -1.87
CA LEU A 8 12.85 5.62 -3.18
C LEU A 8 12.92 4.14 -3.52
N SER A 9 14.11 3.53 -3.46
CA SER A 9 14.28 2.10 -3.83
C SER A 9 13.53 1.17 -2.88
N THR A 10 13.28 1.62 -1.64
CA THR A 10 12.48 0.89 -0.65
C THR A 10 10.98 1.06 -0.91
N LEU A 11 10.53 2.28 -1.26
CA LEU A 11 9.14 2.59 -1.64
C LEU A 11 8.71 1.82 -2.89
N CYS A 12 9.60 1.68 -3.88
CA CYS A 12 9.27 0.98 -5.13
C CYS A 12 9.08 -0.53 -4.91
N GLY A 13 7.95 -1.03 -5.41
CA GLY A 13 7.49 -2.41 -5.26
C GLY A 13 6.07 -2.50 -4.71
N THR A 14 5.68 -3.72 -4.33
CA THR A 14 4.34 -4.06 -3.88
C THR A 14 4.18 -3.89 -2.38
N TRP A 15 3.07 -3.29 -1.97
CA TRP A 15 2.65 -3.08 -0.59
C TRP A 15 1.26 -3.65 -0.38
N ASN A 16 1.11 -4.52 0.62
CA ASN A 16 -0.10 -5.31 0.84
C ASN A 16 -0.77 -4.92 2.16
N LEU A 17 -2.08 -4.70 2.12
CA LEU A 17 -2.86 -4.49 3.34
C LEU A 17 -3.23 -5.81 4.04
N ASP A 18 -3.26 -6.89 3.26
CA ASP A 18 -3.61 -8.25 3.67
C ASP A 18 -2.59 -9.28 3.15
N SER A 19 -2.67 -10.53 3.63
CA SER A 19 -1.75 -11.60 3.22
C SER A 19 -2.15 -12.34 1.95
N GLU A 20 -3.39 -12.18 1.49
CA GLU A 20 -3.97 -12.83 0.31
C GLU A 20 -3.79 -11.98 -0.97
N GLU A 21 -3.09 -10.86 -0.85
CA GLU A 21 -2.78 -9.93 -1.94
C GLU A 21 -4.05 -9.39 -2.62
N GLU A 22 -5.10 -9.17 -1.82
CA GLU A 22 -6.41 -8.69 -2.28
C GLU A 22 -6.47 -7.16 -2.35
N ILE A 23 -5.74 -6.48 -1.48
CA ILE A 23 -5.69 -5.03 -1.36
C ILE A 23 -4.23 -4.59 -1.44
N GLN A 24 -3.84 -4.01 -2.57
CA GLN A 24 -2.44 -3.75 -2.91
C GLN A 24 -2.22 -2.36 -3.48
N ILE A 25 -1.06 -1.78 -3.15
CA ILE A 25 -0.52 -0.59 -3.78
C ILE A 25 0.85 -0.95 -4.33
N ILE A 26 1.12 -0.56 -5.57
CA ILE A 26 2.40 -0.82 -6.23
C ILE A 26 2.97 0.52 -6.67
N PHE A 27 4.24 0.76 -6.38
CA PHE A 27 4.97 1.95 -6.84
C PHE A 27 6.08 1.53 -7.80
N TYR A 28 6.09 2.12 -8.99
CA TYR A 28 7.16 1.98 -9.99
C TYR A 28 8.09 3.19 -9.97
N GLU A 29 9.37 2.98 -10.27
CA GLU A 29 10.42 4.02 -10.22
C GLU A 29 10.16 5.22 -11.16
N ASN A 30 9.32 5.04 -12.18
CA ASN A 30 9.00 6.07 -13.17
C ASN A 30 7.90 7.05 -12.71
N GLY A 31 7.47 7.00 -11.44
CA GLY A 31 6.38 7.85 -10.92
C GLY A 31 4.97 7.36 -11.28
N THR A 32 4.85 6.10 -11.74
CA THR A 32 3.55 5.44 -11.92
C THR A 32 3.39 4.29 -10.93
N GLY A 33 2.20 3.72 -10.84
CA GLY A 33 1.90 2.63 -9.94
C GLY A 33 0.57 1.98 -10.23
N GLU A 34 0.10 1.18 -9.27
CA GLU A 34 -1.19 0.50 -9.34
C GLU A 34 -1.87 0.54 -7.96
N ILE A 35 -3.20 0.66 -7.96
CA ILE A 35 -4.04 0.39 -6.79
C ILE A 35 -5.03 -0.70 -7.15
N ILE A 36 -5.12 -1.71 -6.29
CA ILE A 36 -5.93 -2.90 -6.49
C ILE A 36 -6.82 -3.11 -5.28
N LEU A 37 -8.11 -3.25 -5.52
CA LEU A 37 -9.12 -3.70 -4.56
C LEU A 37 -9.95 -4.81 -5.19
N ARG A 38 -9.69 -6.03 -4.74
CA ARG A 38 -10.45 -7.23 -5.07
C ARG A 38 -10.77 -8.00 -3.81
N HIS A 39 -11.75 -8.89 -3.91
CA HIS A 39 -12.02 -9.88 -2.87
C HIS A 39 -12.72 -11.07 -3.52
N ILE A 40 -12.16 -12.27 -3.31
CA ILE A 40 -12.70 -13.51 -3.88
C ILE A 40 -12.82 -13.40 -5.43
N PHE A 41 -14.04 -13.31 -5.97
CA PHE A 41 -14.34 -13.27 -7.41
C PHE A 41 -14.66 -11.87 -7.92
N ASN A 42 -14.64 -10.85 -7.06
CA ASN A 42 -14.97 -9.48 -7.43
C ASN A 42 -13.71 -8.61 -7.44
N ALA A 43 -13.66 -7.70 -8.40
CA ALA A 43 -12.67 -6.62 -8.45
C ALA A 43 -13.44 -5.32 -8.65
N TRP A 44 -13.10 -4.30 -7.85
CA TRP A 44 -13.75 -3.00 -7.93
C TRP A 44 -12.78 -1.92 -8.41
N ILE A 45 -11.53 -2.02 -7.97
CA ILE A 45 -10.45 -1.13 -8.37
C ILE A 45 -9.30 -1.99 -8.88
N ALA A 46 -8.85 -1.68 -10.08
CA ALA A 46 -7.65 -2.22 -10.68
C ALA A 46 -7.14 -1.13 -11.63
N ALA A 47 -6.59 -0.06 -11.06
CA ALA A 47 -6.30 1.18 -11.76
C ALA A 47 -4.82 1.53 -11.71
N GLU A 48 -4.32 2.08 -12.81
CA GLU A 48 -3.02 2.75 -12.82
C GLU A 48 -3.07 3.98 -11.92
N THR A 49 -1.93 4.29 -11.29
CA THR A 49 -1.72 5.52 -10.54
C THR A 49 -0.57 6.32 -11.09
N GLU A 50 -0.64 7.64 -10.87
CA GLU A 50 0.48 8.56 -11.04
C GLU A 50 0.83 9.10 -9.65
N TRP A 51 2.12 9.12 -9.30
CA TRP A 51 2.57 9.56 -8.00
C TRP A 51 3.86 10.38 -8.09
N LYS A 52 4.06 11.25 -7.11
CA LYS A 52 5.30 11.99 -6.93
C LYS A 52 5.53 12.29 -5.45
N SER A 53 6.79 12.36 -5.05
CA SER A 53 7.15 12.89 -3.74
C SER A 53 6.99 14.40 -3.71
N LEU A 54 6.53 14.91 -2.57
CA LEU A 54 6.44 16.32 -2.27
C LEU A 54 7.47 16.62 -1.18
N GLY A 55 8.35 17.58 -1.42
CA GLY A 55 9.38 17.96 -0.45
C GLY A 55 10.61 18.56 -1.12
N PRO A 56 11.47 19.23 -0.34
CA PRO A 56 12.72 19.81 -0.85
C PRO A 56 13.79 18.74 -1.12
N GLU A 57 13.72 17.60 -0.42
CA GLU A 57 14.69 16.50 -0.55
C GLU A 57 14.09 15.35 -1.40
N PRO A 58 14.71 15.00 -2.53
CA PRO A 58 14.33 13.84 -3.33
C PRO A 58 14.47 12.51 -2.57
N LEU A 59 13.53 11.57 -2.76
CA LEU A 59 13.52 10.29 -2.03
C LEU A 59 14.74 9.39 -2.31
N ASP A 60 15.40 9.59 -3.44
CA ASP A 60 16.64 8.90 -3.81
C ASP A 60 17.87 9.44 -3.05
N GLN A 61 17.74 10.56 -2.34
CA GLN A 61 18.81 11.13 -1.52
C GLN A 61 18.67 10.76 -0.04
N ILE A 62 17.46 10.36 0.38
CA ILE A 62 17.19 9.89 1.74
C ILE A 62 17.79 8.48 1.87
N SER A 63 18.96 8.40 2.51
CA SER A 63 19.64 7.14 2.78
C SER A 63 18.93 6.40 3.92
N VAL A 64 18.55 5.16 3.66
CA VAL A 64 17.97 4.27 4.67
C VAL A 64 19.12 3.50 5.31
N SER A 65 19.59 3.93 6.48
CA SER A 65 20.65 3.21 7.20
C SER A 65 20.07 1.99 7.93
N GLU A 66 20.66 0.83 7.70
CA GLU A 66 20.50 -0.31 8.62
C GLU A 66 21.24 0.03 9.91
N SER A 67 20.54 0.55 10.92
CA SER A 67 21.13 0.60 12.25
C SER A 67 21.11 -0.80 12.84
N ASP A 68 22.24 -1.25 13.36
CA ASP A 68 22.37 -2.45 14.21
C ASP A 68 21.59 -2.25 15.52
N THR A 69 20.26 -2.23 15.49
CA THR A 69 19.47 -2.23 16.71
C THR A 69 19.33 -3.67 17.21
N THR A 70 20.15 -3.98 18.22
CA THR A 70 20.17 -5.20 19.05
C THR A 70 18.88 -5.45 19.86
N SER A 71 17.77 -4.79 19.53
CA SER A 71 16.46 -4.99 20.13
C SER A 71 15.45 -5.28 19.02
N GLN A 72 15.15 -6.57 18.79
CA GLN A 72 14.26 -7.08 17.75
C GLN A 72 12.78 -6.67 17.90
N THR A 73 12.45 -5.71 18.76
CA THR A 73 11.07 -5.48 19.22
C THR A 73 10.45 -4.14 18.83
N GLU A 74 11.23 -3.13 18.42
CA GLU A 74 10.68 -1.82 18.05
C GLU A 74 10.90 -1.49 16.57
N ALA A 75 9.84 -0.99 15.92
CA ALA A 75 9.87 -0.56 14.54
C ALA A 75 10.79 0.66 14.37
N GLN A 76 11.71 0.60 13.41
CA GLN A 76 12.60 1.69 13.07
C GLN A 76 11.96 2.56 11.97
N VAL A 77 11.72 3.83 12.24
CA VAL A 77 11.31 4.80 11.20
C VAL A 77 12.52 5.10 10.33
N LEU A 78 12.42 4.77 9.04
CA LEU A 78 13.49 4.97 8.05
C LEU A 78 13.40 6.34 7.38
N ALA A 79 12.17 6.77 7.07
CA ALA A 79 11.92 8.03 6.40
C ALA A 79 10.50 8.53 6.68
N HIS A 80 10.32 9.84 6.57
CA HIS A 80 9.03 10.52 6.55
C HIS A 80 9.04 11.49 5.37
N PHE A 81 8.06 11.36 4.49
CA PHE A 81 7.92 12.18 3.30
C PHE A 81 6.44 12.35 2.93
N ASP A 82 6.16 13.35 2.11
CA ASP A 82 4.83 13.57 1.57
C ASP A 82 4.73 12.99 0.15
N LEU A 83 3.59 12.39 -0.19
CA LEU A 83 3.26 11.91 -1.53
C LEU A 83 2.04 12.64 -2.07
N GLU A 84 2.02 12.92 -3.36
CA GLU A 84 0.79 13.15 -4.12
C GLU A 84 0.53 11.91 -4.98
N ILE A 85 -0.64 11.30 -4.81
CA ILE A 85 -1.07 10.12 -5.58
C ILE A 85 -2.36 10.47 -6.29
N THR A 86 -2.43 10.13 -7.58
CA THR A 86 -3.60 10.30 -8.44
C THR A 86 -4.02 8.92 -8.95
N LEU A 87 -5.23 8.50 -8.59
CA LEU A 87 -5.86 7.34 -9.21
C LEU A 87 -6.28 7.74 -10.63
N THR A 88 -5.97 6.92 -11.63
CA THR A 88 -6.42 7.16 -13.00
C THR A 88 -7.61 6.28 -13.35
N LYS A 89 -8.33 6.63 -14.42
CA LYS A 89 -9.44 5.82 -14.93
C LYS A 89 -8.96 4.57 -15.68
N ARG A 90 -7.67 4.52 -16.06
CA ARG A 90 -7.10 3.45 -16.87
C ARG A 90 -6.98 2.18 -16.03
N ALA A 91 -7.53 1.08 -16.54
CA ALA A 91 -7.39 -0.21 -15.90
C ALA A 91 -5.99 -0.78 -16.10
N ILE A 92 -5.45 -1.45 -15.09
CA ILE A 92 -4.17 -2.15 -15.21
C ILE A 92 -4.32 -3.35 -16.15
N THR A 93 -3.25 -3.69 -16.88
CA THR A 93 -3.19 -4.90 -17.73
C THR A 93 -2.09 -5.87 -17.31
N THR A 94 -1.34 -5.53 -16.27
CA THR A 94 -0.22 -6.34 -15.73
C THR A 94 -0.67 -7.71 -15.20
N ARG A 95 -1.97 -7.88 -14.93
CA ARG A 95 -2.59 -9.11 -14.43
C ARG A 95 -3.48 -9.82 -15.44
N GLY A 96 -3.43 -9.39 -16.69
CA GLY A 96 -4.25 -9.91 -17.79
C GLY A 96 -5.27 -8.90 -18.30
N PRO A 97 -6.10 -9.30 -19.27
CA PRO A 97 -7.13 -8.45 -19.85
C PRO A 97 -8.18 -8.05 -18.80
N THR A 98 -8.64 -6.81 -18.86
CA THR A 98 -9.69 -6.25 -18.01
C THR A 98 -11.00 -6.01 -18.78
N ASP A 99 -11.06 -6.45 -20.03
CA ASP A 99 -12.27 -6.37 -20.86
C ASP A 99 -13.45 -7.10 -20.20
N GLY A 100 -14.57 -6.40 -20.03
CA GLY A 100 -15.80 -6.95 -19.47
C GLY A 100 -15.89 -6.92 -17.95
N TYR A 101 -14.89 -6.38 -17.24
CA TYR A 101 -14.99 -6.10 -15.81
C TYR A 101 -15.54 -4.70 -15.54
N ILE A 102 -16.39 -4.57 -14.52
CA ILE A 102 -16.88 -3.29 -14.01
C ILE A 102 -15.84 -2.75 -13.01
N LEU A 103 -15.00 -1.82 -13.45
CA LEU A 103 -13.85 -1.33 -12.69
C LEU A 103 -13.81 0.20 -12.62
N ASN A 104 -13.08 0.71 -11.63
CA ASN A 104 -12.59 2.09 -11.60
C ASN A 104 -13.71 3.12 -11.82
N GLU A 105 -13.74 3.79 -12.98
CA GLU A 105 -14.74 4.83 -13.28
C GLU A 105 -16.16 4.30 -13.42
N GLU A 106 -16.36 2.99 -13.53
CA GLU A 106 -17.69 2.41 -13.46
C GLU A 106 -18.22 2.38 -12.01
N ASN A 107 -17.34 2.16 -11.03
CA ASN A 107 -17.66 2.09 -9.60
C ASN A 107 -17.48 3.43 -8.85
N LEU A 108 -16.62 4.32 -9.35
CA LEU A 108 -16.16 5.54 -8.66
C LEU A 108 -16.64 6.81 -9.37
N ILE A 109 -16.83 7.88 -8.60
CA ILE A 109 -17.13 9.22 -9.14
C ILE A 109 -15.85 9.99 -9.48
N ASP A 110 -15.97 11.08 -10.25
CA ASP A 110 -14.83 11.85 -10.75
C ASP A 110 -13.90 12.39 -9.66
N THR A 111 -14.41 12.65 -8.45
CA THR A 111 -13.58 13.12 -7.33
C THR A 111 -12.58 12.07 -6.83
N ALA A 112 -12.85 10.78 -7.06
CA ALA A 112 -11.93 9.70 -6.72
C ALA A 112 -10.59 9.80 -7.46
N PHE A 113 -10.62 10.37 -8.67
CA PHE A 113 -9.50 10.50 -9.59
C PHE A 113 -8.76 11.83 -9.47
N LEU A 114 -9.13 12.67 -8.49
CA LEU A 114 -8.38 13.89 -8.19
C LEU A 114 -7.09 13.55 -7.43
N PRO A 115 -5.99 14.30 -7.67
CA PRO A 115 -4.75 14.12 -6.91
C PRO A 115 -4.98 14.33 -5.41
N LYS A 116 -4.51 13.38 -4.60
CA LYS A 116 -4.61 13.41 -3.13
C LYS A 116 -3.22 13.41 -2.52
N ARG A 117 -3.08 14.19 -1.44
CA ARG A 117 -1.82 14.32 -0.72
C ARG A 117 -1.82 13.52 0.56
N TYR A 118 -0.69 12.90 0.86
CA TYR A 118 -0.51 12.01 1.99
C TYR A 118 0.81 12.32 2.68
N SER A 119 0.80 12.27 4.01
CA SER A 119 2.01 12.23 4.80
C SER A 119 2.29 10.76 5.12
N VAL A 120 3.48 10.29 4.75
CA VAL A 120 3.82 8.86 4.76
C VAL A 120 5.06 8.61 5.59
N ARG A 121 4.99 7.60 6.46
CA ARG A 121 6.16 7.04 7.14
C ARG A 121 6.52 5.69 6.54
N LEU A 122 7.82 5.49 6.33
CA LEU A 122 8.40 4.22 5.93
C LEU A 122 9.13 3.64 7.13
N GLU A 123 8.74 2.44 7.55
CA GLU A 123 9.22 1.78 8.76
C GLU A 123 9.83 0.40 8.43
N LYS A 124 10.87 0.00 9.15
CA LYS A 124 11.51 -1.32 9.09
C LYS A 124 11.32 -2.07 10.40
N GLY A 125 11.05 -3.36 10.33
CA GLY A 125 10.75 -4.19 11.51
C GLY A 125 10.17 -5.55 11.12
N SER A 126 9.45 -6.19 12.04
CA SER A 126 8.69 -7.41 11.78
C SER A 126 7.21 -7.10 11.93
N PHE A 127 6.52 -6.93 10.80
CA PHE A 127 5.13 -6.48 10.78
C PHE A 127 4.19 -7.61 10.34
N LYS A 128 3.04 -7.72 11.01
CA LYS A 128 1.86 -8.42 10.45
C LYS A 128 1.01 -7.41 9.68
N THR A 129 0.32 -7.84 8.64
CA THR A 129 -0.59 -6.98 7.87
C THR A 129 -1.71 -6.42 8.74
N ALA A 130 -2.33 -5.31 8.32
CA ALA A 130 -3.45 -4.72 9.05
C ALA A 130 -4.59 -5.73 9.23
N PHE A 131 -4.88 -6.50 8.17
CA PHE A 131 -5.85 -7.60 8.20
C PHE A 131 -5.58 -8.62 9.30
N GLU A 132 -4.36 -9.16 9.39
CA GLU A 132 -3.99 -10.19 10.36
C GLU A 132 -4.16 -9.72 11.81
N ARG A 133 -3.95 -8.42 12.06
CA ARG A 133 -4.12 -7.84 13.40
C ARG A 133 -5.58 -7.62 13.79
N THR A 134 -6.49 -7.49 12.82
CA THR A 134 -7.91 -7.21 13.06
C THR A 134 -8.80 -8.43 12.94
N ALA A 135 -8.41 -9.45 12.17
CA ALA A 135 -9.22 -10.65 11.91
C ALA A 135 -9.30 -11.64 13.11
N GLY A 136 -8.69 -11.32 14.25
CA GLY A 136 -8.72 -12.14 15.46
C GLY A 136 -7.35 -12.26 16.13
N PRO A 137 -7.12 -13.31 16.95
CA PRO A 137 -5.82 -13.52 17.57
C PRO A 137 -4.74 -13.71 16.50
N VAL A 138 -3.77 -12.78 16.48
CA VAL A 138 -2.61 -12.85 15.59
C VAL A 138 -1.88 -14.16 15.85
N ARG A 139 -1.84 -15.03 14.84
CA ARG A 139 -1.18 -16.32 14.97
C ARG A 139 0.32 -16.17 14.66
N PRO A 140 1.21 -16.75 15.49
CA PRO A 140 2.66 -16.60 15.29
C PRO A 140 3.14 -17.01 13.90
N TRP A 141 2.57 -18.09 13.35
CA TRP A 141 2.93 -18.67 12.04
C TRP A 141 2.44 -17.88 10.82
N ARG A 142 1.73 -16.77 11.01
CA ARG A 142 1.27 -15.92 9.90
C ARG A 142 2.45 -15.18 9.29
N GLN A 143 2.36 -14.81 8.02
CA GLN A 143 3.46 -14.13 7.34
C GLN A 143 3.82 -12.80 8.03
N SER A 144 5.11 -12.60 8.32
CA SER A 144 5.66 -11.30 8.74
C SER A 144 6.31 -10.58 7.55
N TYR A 145 6.44 -9.27 7.63
CA TYR A 145 6.98 -8.42 6.56
C TYR A 145 8.05 -7.49 7.13
N ALA A 146 9.10 -7.24 6.35
CA ALA A 146 10.27 -6.46 6.78
C ALA A 146 10.00 -4.95 6.83
N TYR A 147 9.03 -4.48 6.03
CA TYR A 147 8.71 -3.06 5.90
C TYR A 147 7.22 -2.79 6.05
N GLN A 148 6.91 -1.61 6.58
CA GLN A 148 5.56 -1.07 6.66
C GLN A 148 5.54 0.37 6.14
N LEU A 149 4.55 0.67 5.30
CA LEU A 149 4.21 2.00 4.82
C LEU A 149 2.97 2.48 5.55
N VAL A 150 3.06 3.61 6.25
CA VAL A 150 2.02 4.15 7.11
C VAL A 150 1.57 5.51 6.59
N PHE A 151 0.34 5.59 6.09
CA PHE A 151 -0.28 6.83 5.62
C PHE A 151 -1.01 7.56 6.76
N ASP A 152 -1.10 8.89 6.69
CA ASP A 152 -1.94 9.69 7.59
C ASP A 152 -3.44 9.40 7.41
N LYS A 153 -3.84 9.07 6.19
CA LYS A 153 -5.20 8.69 5.78
C LYS A 153 -5.17 7.64 4.68
N SER A 154 -6.28 6.94 4.49
CA SER A 154 -6.37 5.88 3.50
C SER A 154 -6.08 6.38 2.08
N PRO A 155 -5.21 5.70 1.31
CA PRO A 155 -5.00 5.99 -0.11
C PRO A 155 -6.12 5.45 -1.01
N TYR A 156 -7.10 4.73 -0.44
CA TYR A 156 -8.27 4.22 -1.18
C TYR A 156 -9.42 5.24 -1.17
N PRO A 157 -10.28 5.25 -2.22
CA PRO A 157 -11.46 6.10 -2.26
C PRO A 157 -12.39 5.85 -1.03
N PRO A 158 -12.68 6.87 -0.21
CA PRO A 158 -13.70 6.78 0.84
C PRO A 158 -15.09 6.53 0.26
N LEU A 159 -16.04 6.12 1.09
CA LEU A 159 -17.38 5.69 0.68
C LEU A 159 -18.13 6.73 -0.18
N ASN A 160 -17.96 8.02 0.11
CA ASN A 160 -18.61 9.11 -0.64
C ASN A 160 -18.00 9.34 -2.05
N GLU A 161 -16.94 8.64 -2.41
CA GLU A 161 -16.33 8.64 -3.75
C GLU A 161 -16.76 7.43 -4.61
N TRP A 162 -17.66 6.59 -4.08
CA TRP A 162 -18.30 5.51 -4.82
C TRP A 162 -19.61 5.99 -5.45
N LYS A 163 -19.94 5.51 -6.64
CA LYS A 163 -21.20 5.85 -7.32
C LYS A 163 -22.40 5.28 -6.58
N ASP A 164 -22.28 4.05 -6.13
CA ASP A 164 -23.25 3.37 -5.29
C ASP A 164 -22.57 2.98 -3.96
N PRO A 165 -22.79 3.76 -2.90
CA PRO A 165 -22.27 3.45 -1.57
C PRO A 165 -22.77 2.10 -1.01
N GLU A 166 -23.93 1.60 -1.44
CA GLU A 166 -24.46 0.32 -0.96
C GLU A 166 -23.79 -0.87 -1.67
N GLU A 167 -23.29 -0.66 -2.89
CA GLU A 167 -22.53 -1.66 -3.66
C GLU A 167 -21.00 -1.53 -3.49
N ALA A 168 -20.53 -0.49 -2.78
CA ALA A 168 -19.14 -0.38 -2.40
C ALA A 168 -18.72 -1.64 -1.62
N PRO A 169 -17.52 -2.18 -1.86
CA PRO A 169 -17.10 -3.42 -1.21
C PRO A 169 -17.16 -3.24 0.30
N GLU A 170 -17.99 -4.06 0.94
CA GLU A 170 -18.01 -4.14 2.39
C GLU A 170 -16.73 -4.82 2.83
N PRO A 171 -15.81 -4.07 3.46
CA PRO A 171 -14.54 -4.64 3.83
C PRO A 171 -14.74 -5.57 5.03
N PRO A 172 -14.26 -6.83 5.00
CA PRO A 172 -14.64 -7.81 6.01
C PRO A 172 -14.08 -7.53 7.43
N PHE A 173 -13.32 -6.46 7.64
CA PHE A 173 -12.51 -6.29 8.87
C PHE A 173 -12.14 -4.85 9.26
N LEU A 174 -12.08 -3.89 8.33
CA LEU A 174 -11.77 -2.48 8.62
C LEU A 174 -12.50 -1.55 7.65
N PRO A 175 -13.08 -0.43 8.09
CA PRO A 175 -13.62 0.59 7.19
C PRO A 175 -12.50 1.19 6.33
N PHE A 176 -12.83 1.75 5.16
CA PHE A 176 -11.86 2.33 4.22
C PHE A 176 -10.91 3.31 4.89
N GLU A 177 -11.39 4.12 5.84
CA GLU A 177 -10.60 5.11 6.57
C GLU A 177 -9.49 4.47 7.41
N GLY A 178 -9.64 3.20 7.80
CA GLY A 178 -8.66 2.42 8.55
C GLY A 178 -7.54 1.82 7.70
N TRP A 179 -7.65 1.88 6.37
CA TRP A 179 -6.69 1.25 5.46
C TRP A 179 -5.46 2.11 5.24
N LYS A 180 -4.63 2.24 6.27
CA LYS A 180 -3.50 3.17 6.30
C LYS A 180 -2.14 2.49 6.30
N GLU A 181 -2.11 1.19 6.55
CA GLU A 181 -0.89 0.45 6.85
C GLU A 181 -0.72 -0.71 5.87
N PHE A 182 0.35 -0.64 5.08
CA PHE A 182 0.64 -1.63 4.06
C PHE A 182 2.02 -2.22 4.28
N CYS A 183 2.16 -3.53 4.11
CA CYS A 183 3.38 -4.26 4.40
C CYS A 183 4.07 -4.74 3.11
N SER A 184 5.40 -4.77 3.11
CA SER A 184 6.21 -5.25 1.98
C SER A 184 7.38 -6.11 2.42
N ARG A 185 7.90 -6.90 1.47
CA ARG A 185 9.03 -7.83 1.64
C ARG A 185 8.76 -8.87 2.73
N ALA A 186 8.06 -9.94 2.36
CA ALA A 186 7.78 -11.07 3.24
C ALA A 186 9.08 -11.63 3.86
N LEU A 187 9.11 -11.74 5.18
CA LEU A 187 10.23 -12.33 5.92
C LEU A 187 10.24 -13.86 5.78
N PRO A 188 11.42 -14.50 5.68
CA PRO A 188 11.54 -15.95 5.73
C PRO A 188 10.89 -16.53 6.99
N LYS A 189 10.39 -17.78 6.90
CA LYS A 189 9.74 -18.46 8.03
C LYS A 189 10.65 -18.62 9.26
N ASP A 190 11.96 -18.66 9.05
CA ASP A 190 12.96 -18.83 10.11
C ASP A 190 13.27 -17.51 10.88
N GLU A 191 12.80 -16.37 10.37
CA GLU A 191 12.95 -15.04 10.98
C GLU A 191 11.63 -14.54 11.62
N GLN A 192 10.63 -15.42 11.71
CA GLN A 192 9.35 -15.15 12.38
C GLN A 192 9.48 -15.42 13.89
N ALA A 193 10.21 -14.55 14.59
CA ALA A 193 10.32 -14.57 16.06
C ALA A 193 9.14 -13.85 16.73
#